data_AF-A0A951QNW9-F1
#
_entry.id   AF-A0A951QNW9-F1
#
_cell.length_a   1.000
_cell.length_b   1.000
_cell.length_c   1.000
_cell.angle_alpha   90.00
_cell.angle_beta   90.00
_cell.angle_gamma   90.00
#
_symmetry.space_group_name_H-M   'P 1'
#
loop_
_entity.id
_entity.type
_entity.pdbx_description
1 polymer ?
#
loop_
_entity_poly.entity_id
_entity_poly.type
_entity_poly.pdbx_seq_one_letter_code
_entity_poly.pdbx_strand_id
1 'polypeptide(L)'
;MLAMKAIWGFCLILLFLLWSEEAKAGELAQKLANFPQWEKITSVQPASGDLVYPDWMVGNWLVKSTLVDLAAPLAPDVITPGFEGNRQYLNRAVSFQVRFVKQAPSLSGSKILFNKNDNKLPIIADRSFNGLNLARAYLGDGAVISVKTDPDNPNRQITLLRDNRQLVSIVTARATETPPDSKFITSEVFQQLFKGSSNPYFNSVESTTAYSKLPTSNPAIAADQVTAVYLSPQDPDYFKAGNKPVALYRYRLEFVPSDEVTTTP
;
A
#
# COMPACT_ATOMS: atom_id res chain seq x y z
N MET A 1 0.11 -59.30 -19.68
CA MET A 1 -0.82 -58.43 -18.90
C MET A 1 -0.14 -57.61 -17.80
N LEU A 2 0.97 -58.05 -17.19
CA LEU A 2 1.70 -57.25 -16.18
C LEU A 2 2.44 -56.03 -16.75
N ALA A 3 3.13 -56.17 -17.90
CA ALA A 3 3.92 -55.07 -18.48
C ALA A 3 3.07 -53.85 -18.89
N MET A 4 1.84 -54.08 -19.36
CA MET A 4 0.93 -53.01 -19.81
C MET A 4 0.33 -52.21 -18.63
N LYS A 5 0.14 -52.86 -17.47
CA LYS A 5 -0.30 -52.20 -16.23
C LYS A 5 0.81 -51.35 -15.60
N ALA A 6 2.07 -51.78 -15.72
CA ALA A 6 3.23 -51.02 -15.24
C ALA A 6 3.45 -49.74 -16.06
N ILE A 7 3.28 -49.79 -17.38
CA ILE A 7 3.39 -48.63 -18.28
C ILE A 7 2.27 -47.61 -18.00
N TRP A 8 1.03 -48.06 -17.80
CA TRP A 8 -0.08 -47.19 -17.42
C TRP A 8 0.10 -46.53 -16.05
N GLY A 9 0.63 -47.26 -15.06
CA GLY A 9 0.96 -46.70 -13.75
C GLY A 9 2.08 -45.66 -13.79
N PHE A 10 3.10 -45.88 -14.63
CA PHE A 10 4.22 -44.95 -14.80
C PHE A 10 3.80 -43.66 -15.54
N CYS A 11 2.94 -43.77 -16.56
CA CYS A 11 2.36 -42.60 -17.23
C CYS A 11 1.48 -41.76 -16.31
N LEU A 12 0.73 -42.38 -15.39
CA LEU A 12 -0.09 -41.68 -14.40
C LEU A 12 0.77 -40.91 -13.39
N ILE A 13 1.90 -41.47 -12.93
CA ILE A 13 2.82 -40.79 -12.01
C ILE A 13 3.52 -39.60 -12.70
N LEU A 14 3.90 -39.72 -13.97
CA LEU A 14 4.45 -38.62 -14.76
C LEU A 14 3.42 -37.50 -15.02
N LEU A 15 2.14 -37.85 -15.20
CA LEU A 15 1.04 -36.88 -15.31
C LEU A 15 0.78 -36.14 -13.99
N PHE A 16 0.96 -36.77 -12.83
CA PHE A 16 0.86 -36.11 -11.52
C PHE A 16 2.06 -35.22 -11.18
N LEU A 17 3.27 -35.55 -11.65
CA LEU A 17 4.49 -34.75 -11.44
C LEU A 17 4.61 -33.54 -12.36
N LEU A 18 3.89 -33.51 -13.48
CA LEU A 18 3.84 -32.38 -14.42
C LEU A 18 2.66 -31.44 -14.18
N TRP A 19 1.79 -31.74 -13.20
CA TRP A 19 0.62 -30.94 -12.85
C TRP A 19 0.79 -30.08 -11.60
N SER A 20 1.99 -30.02 -11.04
CA SER A 20 2.34 -28.90 -10.17
C SER A 20 2.47 -27.65 -11.05
N GLU A 21 1.34 -27.02 -11.38
CA GLU A 21 1.35 -25.57 -11.53
C GLU A 21 1.84 -25.04 -10.19
N GLU A 22 3.14 -24.77 -10.09
CA GLU A 22 3.61 -23.81 -9.10
C GLU A 22 2.74 -22.58 -9.31
N ALA A 23 1.86 -22.27 -8.35
CA ALA A 23 1.07 -21.06 -8.38
C ALA A 23 2.07 -19.91 -8.49
N LYS A 24 2.30 -19.41 -9.71
CA LYS A 24 3.23 -18.31 -9.94
C LYS A 24 2.63 -17.11 -9.23
N ALA A 25 3.20 -16.78 -8.08
CA ALA A 25 2.90 -15.57 -7.34
C ALA A 25 3.00 -14.38 -8.32
N GLY A 26 2.03 -13.48 -8.28
CA GLY A 26 2.06 -12.27 -9.10
C GLY A 26 3.26 -11.38 -8.75
N GLU A 27 3.50 -10.34 -9.55
CA GLU A 27 4.63 -9.42 -9.36
C GLU A 27 4.63 -8.84 -7.95
N LEU A 28 3.48 -8.39 -7.42
CA LEU A 28 3.41 -7.77 -6.10
C LEU A 28 3.82 -8.74 -4.99
N ALA A 29 3.29 -9.96 -5.03
CA ALA A 29 3.68 -11.02 -4.10
C ALA A 29 5.18 -11.33 -4.18
N GLN A 30 5.74 -11.40 -5.38
CA GLN A 30 7.17 -11.64 -5.59
C GLN A 30 8.03 -10.49 -5.05
N LYS A 31 7.63 -9.23 -5.25
CA LYS A 31 8.36 -8.07 -4.72
C LYS A 31 8.44 -8.10 -3.20
N LEU A 32 7.34 -8.40 -2.53
CA LEU A 32 7.32 -8.55 -1.06
C LEU A 32 8.21 -9.70 -0.58
N ALA A 33 8.20 -10.84 -1.28
CA ALA A 33 9.05 -11.98 -0.95
C ALA A 33 10.54 -11.71 -1.14
N ASN A 34 10.89 -10.89 -2.14
CA ASN A 34 12.28 -10.62 -2.53
C ASN A 34 12.91 -9.42 -1.79
N PHE A 35 12.24 -8.83 -0.79
CA PHE A 35 12.83 -7.76 0.01
C PHE A 35 14.23 -8.18 0.54
N PRO A 36 15.27 -7.32 0.45
CA PRO A 36 15.27 -5.92 0.00
C PRO A 36 15.57 -5.71 -1.50
N GLN A 37 15.62 -6.77 -2.32
CA GLN A 37 15.82 -6.66 -3.77
C GLN A 37 14.56 -6.11 -4.44
N TRP A 38 14.44 -4.78 -4.41
CA TRP A 38 13.28 -4.06 -4.92
C TRP A 38 13.60 -3.36 -6.23
N GLU A 39 12.84 -3.69 -7.26
CA GLU A 39 12.80 -2.92 -8.51
C GLU A 39 11.39 -2.37 -8.67
N LYS A 40 11.28 -1.23 -9.35
CA LYS A 40 10.01 -0.57 -9.65
C LYS A 40 8.98 -1.54 -10.22
N ILE A 41 7.74 -1.48 -9.72
CA ILE A 41 6.66 -2.35 -10.18
C ILE A 41 6.22 -1.94 -11.59
N THR A 42 6.00 -2.94 -12.44
CA THR A 42 5.68 -2.76 -13.86
C THR A 42 4.22 -3.05 -14.21
N SER A 43 3.53 -3.86 -13.40
CA SER A 43 2.12 -4.21 -13.57
C SER A 43 1.12 -3.11 -13.21
N VAL A 44 1.57 -2.02 -12.55
CA VAL A 44 0.69 -0.91 -12.16
C VAL A 44 0.05 -0.22 -13.36
N GLN A 45 -1.23 0.10 -13.22
CA GLN A 45 -2.03 0.82 -14.22
C GLN A 45 -2.35 2.24 -13.72
N PRO A 46 -2.56 3.22 -14.61
CA PRO A 46 -2.97 4.56 -14.22
C PRO A 46 -4.17 4.54 -13.27
N ALA A 47 -4.07 5.27 -12.16
CA ALA A 47 -5.08 5.26 -11.12
C ALA A 47 -6.36 5.99 -11.58
N SER A 48 -7.49 5.27 -11.55
CA SER A 48 -8.83 5.81 -11.80
C SER A 48 -9.77 5.38 -10.68
N GLY A 49 -10.57 6.33 -10.16
CA GLY A 49 -11.43 6.10 -8.99
C GLY A 49 -10.66 5.74 -7.72
N ASP A 50 -11.34 5.13 -6.75
CA ASP A 50 -10.73 4.60 -5.52
C ASP A 50 -10.22 3.17 -5.69
N LEU A 51 -9.27 2.78 -4.83
CA LEU A 51 -8.88 1.39 -4.66
C LEU A 51 -9.99 0.65 -3.90
N VAL A 52 -10.47 -0.46 -4.48
CA VAL A 52 -11.52 -1.30 -3.88
C VAL A 52 -10.89 -2.42 -3.06
N TYR A 53 -11.37 -2.56 -1.82
CA TYR A 53 -10.91 -3.55 -0.86
C TYR A 53 -11.93 -4.70 -0.70
N PRO A 54 -11.49 -5.86 -0.19
CA PRO A 54 -12.39 -6.96 0.12
C PRO A 54 -13.41 -6.62 1.22
N ASP A 55 -14.56 -7.31 1.21
CA ASP A 55 -15.66 -7.11 2.16
C ASP A 55 -15.21 -7.19 3.64
N TRP A 56 -14.21 -7.99 3.96
CA TRP A 56 -13.71 -8.17 5.33
C TRP A 56 -12.90 -6.99 5.86
N MET A 57 -12.58 -5.99 5.04
CA MET A 57 -11.91 -4.76 5.48
C MET A 57 -12.87 -3.69 5.98
N VAL A 58 -14.18 -3.78 5.69
CA VAL A 58 -15.14 -2.75 6.09
C VAL A 58 -15.16 -2.57 7.61
N GLY A 59 -15.14 -1.32 8.06
CA GLY A 59 -15.17 -0.97 9.48
C GLY A 59 -14.11 0.05 9.89
N ASN A 60 -14.06 0.30 11.19
CA ASN A 60 -13.03 1.10 11.83
C ASN A 60 -12.00 0.18 12.49
N TRP A 61 -10.74 0.58 12.42
CA TRP A 61 -9.62 -0.22 12.88
C TRP A 61 -8.61 0.64 13.60
N LEU A 62 -8.16 0.18 14.77
CA LEU A 62 -6.90 0.62 15.34
C LEU A 62 -5.78 -0.17 14.66
N VAL A 63 -4.96 0.53 13.89
CA VAL A 63 -3.78 -0.05 13.24
C VAL A 63 -2.58 0.13 14.14
N LYS A 64 -1.82 -0.94 14.35
CA LYS A 64 -0.47 -0.87 14.89
C LYS A 64 0.51 -1.13 13.75
N SER A 65 1.24 -0.09 13.35
CA SER A 65 2.27 -0.14 12.31
C SER A 65 3.65 -0.19 12.94
N THR A 66 4.39 -1.27 12.71
CA THR A 66 5.76 -1.44 13.24
C THR A 66 6.74 -1.50 12.08
N LEU A 67 7.72 -0.59 12.04
CA LEU A 67 8.85 -0.70 11.12
C LEU A 67 9.70 -1.90 11.54
N VAL A 68 9.72 -2.97 10.76
CA VAL A 68 10.41 -4.22 11.09
C VAL A 68 11.73 -4.40 10.33
N ASP A 69 11.88 -3.75 9.18
CA ASP A 69 13.10 -3.79 8.39
C ASP A 69 13.26 -2.53 7.54
N LEU A 70 14.50 -2.19 7.18
CA LEU A 70 14.82 -1.04 6.34
C LEU A 70 16.09 -1.29 5.53
N ALA A 71 16.10 -0.84 4.28
CA ALA A 71 17.27 -0.98 3.41
C ALA A 71 17.50 0.29 2.58
N ALA A 72 18.77 0.57 2.28
CA ALA A 72 19.18 1.60 1.33
C ALA A 72 19.92 0.92 0.17
N PRO A 73 19.21 0.46 -0.88
CA PRO A 73 19.79 -0.41 -1.92
C PRO A 73 20.95 0.20 -2.70
N LEU A 74 21.11 1.52 -2.66
CA LEU A 74 22.13 2.27 -3.37
C LEU A 74 23.25 2.79 -2.46
N ALA A 75 23.23 2.47 -1.16
CA ALA A 75 24.33 2.82 -0.27
C ALA A 75 25.57 1.94 -0.55
N PRO A 76 26.80 2.47 -0.36
CA PRO A 76 27.13 3.82 0.10
C PRO A 76 27.11 4.89 -1.01
N ASP A 77 26.87 4.50 -2.25
CA ASP A 77 27.01 5.35 -3.42
C ASP A 77 25.97 6.48 -3.48
N VAL A 78 24.77 6.27 -2.96
CA VAL A 78 23.71 7.27 -2.80
C VAL A 78 23.18 7.18 -1.38
N ILE A 79 23.27 8.28 -0.63
CA ILE A 79 22.82 8.37 0.75
C ILE A 79 21.77 9.47 0.84
N THR A 80 20.65 9.18 1.52
CA THR A 80 19.60 10.16 1.76
C THR A 80 19.44 10.43 3.26
N PRO A 81 19.27 11.71 3.67
CA PRO A 81 19.01 12.04 5.07
C PRO A 81 17.75 11.35 5.62
N GLY A 82 16.76 11.14 4.75
CA GLY A 82 15.50 10.49 5.10
C GLY A 82 15.69 9.06 5.60
N PHE A 83 16.61 8.28 5.01
CA PHE A 83 16.86 6.91 5.45
C PHE A 83 17.45 6.84 6.86
N GLU A 84 18.49 7.62 7.13
CA GLU A 84 19.17 7.62 8.42
C GLU A 84 18.23 8.11 9.54
N GLY A 85 17.45 9.16 9.26
CA GLY A 85 16.45 9.68 10.19
C GLY A 85 15.35 8.68 10.56
N ASN A 86 15.06 7.69 9.70
CA ASN A 86 14.03 6.68 9.97
C ASN A 86 14.55 5.47 10.76
N ARG A 87 15.86 5.25 10.86
CA ARG A 87 16.43 4.13 11.63
C ARG A 87 15.97 4.13 13.09
N GLN A 88 15.76 5.31 13.67
CA GLN A 88 15.30 5.45 15.06
C GLN A 88 13.93 4.83 15.33
N TYR A 89 13.12 4.61 14.28
CA TYR A 89 11.79 4.00 14.37
C TYR A 89 11.81 2.48 14.21
N LEU A 90 12.97 1.86 13.94
CA LEU A 90 13.07 0.41 13.80
C LEU A 90 12.59 -0.29 15.08
N ASN A 91 11.71 -1.27 14.92
CA ASN A 91 11.01 -2.01 15.97
C ASN A 91 10.13 -1.14 16.89
N ARG A 92 9.81 0.10 16.49
CA ARG A 92 8.85 0.94 17.20
C ARG A 92 7.51 0.91 16.49
N ALA A 93 6.47 0.65 17.28
CA ALA A 93 5.11 0.67 16.82
C ALA A 93 4.54 2.10 16.88
N VAL A 94 3.85 2.51 15.82
CA VAL A 94 3.01 3.71 15.76
C VAL A 94 1.58 3.24 15.57
N SER A 95 0.66 3.75 16.38
CA SER A 95 -0.75 3.38 16.33
C SER A 95 -1.64 4.53 15.86
N PHE A 96 -2.61 4.23 15.01
CA PHE A 96 -3.54 5.21 14.45
C PHE A 96 -4.85 4.56 13.99
N GLN A 97 -5.93 5.34 13.98
CA GLN A 97 -7.22 4.89 13.49
C GLN A 97 -7.26 4.91 11.96
N VAL A 98 -7.88 3.90 11.36
CA VAL A 98 -8.26 3.90 9.95
C VAL A 98 -9.68 3.38 9.78
N ARG A 99 -10.29 3.71 8.65
CA ARG A 99 -11.65 3.37 8.29
C ARG A 99 -11.74 2.95 6.84
N PHE A 100 -12.54 1.92 6.59
CA PHE A 100 -12.96 1.49 5.27
C PHE A 100 -14.49 1.48 5.22
N VAL A 101 -15.06 2.11 4.20
CA VAL A 101 -16.50 2.35 4.07
C VAL A 101 -17.04 1.78 2.78
N LYS A 102 -18.32 1.43 2.78
CA LYS A 102 -19.07 1.16 1.55
C LYS A 102 -19.27 2.49 0.82
N GLN A 103 -18.76 2.60 -0.40
CA GLN A 103 -18.97 3.78 -1.23
C GLN A 103 -20.44 3.84 -1.64
N ALA A 104 -21.16 4.85 -1.16
CA ALA A 104 -22.51 5.12 -1.65
C ALA A 104 -22.45 5.52 -3.13
N PRO A 105 -23.48 5.22 -3.95
CA PRO A 105 -23.55 5.70 -5.32
C PRO A 105 -23.44 7.23 -5.35
N SER A 106 -22.39 7.75 -5.99
CA SER A 106 -22.23 9.20 -6.16
C SER A 106 -23.24 9.71 -7.19
N LEU A 107 -23.98 10.76 -6.83
CA LEU A 107 -24.86 11.51 -7.74
C LEU A 107 -24.08 12.47 -8.66
N SER A 108 -22.75 12.57 -8.50
CA SER A 108 -21.94 13.53 -9.23
C SER A 108 -21.38 12.94 -10.53
N GLY A 109 -22.11 13.21 -11.63
CA GLY A 109 -21.66 13.43 -13.02
C GLY A 109 -20.82 12.39 -13.77
N SER A 110 -20.02 11.57 -13.11
CA SER A 110 -19.14 10.59 -13.74
C SER A 110 -19.88 9.27 -13.87
N LYS A 111 -20.13 8.85 -15.12
CA LYS A 111 -20.74 7.58 -15.47
C LYS A 111 -19.81 6.43 -15.07
N ILE A 112 -19.83 6.04 -13.80
CA ILE A 112 -19.35 4.72 -13.40
C ILE A 112 -20.32 3.73 -14.04
N LEU A 113 -19.82 2.98 -15.03
CA LEU A 113 -20.49 1.79 -15.57
C LEU A 113 -20.52 0.75 -14.45
N PHE A 114 -21.49 0.88 -13.54
CA PHE A 114 -21.81 -0.19 -12.61
C PHE A 114 -22.30 -1.37 -13.43
N ASN A 115 -21.51 -2.43 -13.44
CA ASN A 115 -21.97 -3.71 -13.97
C ASN A 115 -23.14 -4.13 -13.07
N LYS A 116 -24.36 -4.06 -13.60
CA LYS A 116 -25.64 -4.12 -12.88
C LYS A 116 -25.91 -5.47 -12.18
N ASN A 117 -24.94 -6.37 -12.16
CA ASN A 117 -25.07 -7.74 -11.66
C ASN A 117 -24.50 -7.96 -10.25
N ASP A 118 -23.75 -7.00 -9.68
CA ASP A 118 -23.29 -7.07 -8.29
C ASP A 118 -23.91 -5.95 -7.45
N ASN A 119 -24.96 -6.27 -6.68
CA ASN A 119 -25.64 -5.37 -5.74
C ASN A 119 -24.77 -4.98 -4.51
N LYS A 120 -23.46 -5.24 -4.51
CA LYS A 120 -22.56 -4.91 -3.41
C LYS A 120 -21.87 -3.57 -3.68
N LEU A 121 -22.05 -2.62 -2.76
CA LEU A 121 -21.31 -1.37 -2.77
C LEU A 121 -19.81 -1.63 -2.55
N PRO A 122 -18.92 -1.03 -3.35
CA PRO A 122 -17.49 -1.26 -3.22
C PRO A 122 -16.96 -0.74 -1.88
N ILE A 123 -16.03 -1.46 -1.25
CA ILE A 123 -15.37 -1.02 -0.02
C ILE A 123 -14.16 -0.17 -0.41
N ILE A 124 -14.10 1.06 0.10
CA ILE A 124 -13.01 2.01 -0.16
C ILE A 124 -12.40 2.49 1.16
N ALA A 125 -11.15 2.93 1.12
CA ALA A 125 -10.53 3.60 2.25
C ALA A 125 -11.07 5.03 2.41
N ASP A 126 -11.40 5.44 3.63
CA ASP A 126 -11.68 6.85 3.94
C ASP A 126 -10.34 7.62 3.97
N ARG A 127 -9.86 8.04 2.81
CA ARG A 127 -8.52 8.61 2.62
C ARG A 127 -8.28 9.86 3.48
N SER A 128 -9.28 10.74 3.60
CA SER A 128 -9.19 11.92 4.45
C SER A 128 -9.04 11.56 5.93
N PHE A 129 -9.89 10.65 6.43
CA PHE A 129 -9.81 10.17 7.81
C PHE A 129 -8.50 9.42 8.08
N ASN A 130 -8.15 8.46 7.23
CA ASN A 130 -6.96 7.62 7.38
C ASN A 130 -5.69 8.46 7.29
N GLY A 131 -5.62 9.36 6.31
CA GLY A 131 -4.50 10.27 6.10
C GLY A 131 -4.31 11.23 7.28
N LEU A 132 -5.40 11.75 7.86
CA LEU A 132 -5.32 12.63 9.03
C LEU A 132 -4.74 11.91 10.24
N ASN A 133 -5.29 10.74 10.58
CA ASN A 133 -4.87 9.97 11.74
C ASN A 133 -3.42 9.45 11.59
N LEU A 134 -3.05 8.97 10.39
CA LEU A 134 -1.68 8.58 10.09
C LEU A 134 -0.72 9.76 10.23
N ALA A 135 -1.02 10.91 9.60
CA ALA A 135 -0.14 12.07 9.65
C ALA A 135 0.06 12.57 11.08
N ARG A 136 -1.01 12.61 11.89
CA ARG A 136 -0.95 13.01 13.30
C ARG A 136 -0.14 12.04 14.15
N ALA A 137 -0.25 10.73 13.90
CA ALA A 137 0.52 9.75 14.64
C ALA A 137 2.04 9.86 14.40
N TYR A 138 2.47 10.28 13.21
CA TYR A 138 3.89 10.47 12.88
C TYR A 138 4.42 11.87 13.17
N LEU A 139 3.63 12.92 12.91
CA LEU A 139 4.07 14.32 13.00
C LEU A 139 3.60 15.03 14.26
N GLY A 140 2.68 14.42 15.01
CA GLY A 140 2.01 15.00 16.17
C GLY A 140 0.77 15.83 15.79
N ASP A 141 -0.23 15.82 16.67
CA ASP A 141 -1.50 16.56 16.50
C ASP A 141 -1.30 18.04 16.26
N GLY A 142 -0.30 18.62 16.94
CA GLY A 142 0.03 20.03 16.76
C GLY A 142 0.47 20.36 15.34
N ALA A 143 1.25 19.49 14.70
CA ALA A 143 1.86 19.79 13.41
C ALA A 143 0.86 19.72 12.24
N VAL A 144 -0.21 18.90 12.36
CA VAL A 144 -1.15 18.59 11.29
C VAL A 144 -2.47 19.33 11.50
N ILE A 145 -2.74 20.31 10.63
CA ILE A 145 -3.97 21.12 10.69
C ILE A 145 -5.16 20.33 10.12
N SER A 146 -5.01 19.76 8.92
CA SER A 146 -6.08 19.01 8.27
C SER A 146 -5.55 18.11 7.15
N VAL A 147 -6.32 17.07 6.82
CA VAL A 147 -6.14 16.28 5.60
C VAL A 147 -7.46 16.27 4.84
N LYS A 148 -7.42 16.56 3.54
CA LYS A 148 -8.59 16.61 2.67
C LYS A 148 -8.32 15.89 1.36
N THR A 149 -9.28 15.11 0.91
CA THR A 149 -9.32 14.54 -0.44
C THR A 149 -9.99 15.54 -1.37
N ASP A 150 -9.45 15.67 -2.58
CA ASP A 150 -10.01 16.51 -3.63
C ASP A 150 -11.38 15.93 -4.07
N PRO A 151 -12.48 16.70 -4.02
CA PRO A 151 -13.81 16.20 -4.34
C PRO A 151 -13.95 15.73 -5.80
N ASP A 152 -13.15 16.30 -6.71
CA ASP A 152 -13.18 15.97 -8.14
C ASP A 152 -12.14 14.90 -8.50
N ASN A 153 -11.22 14.58 -7.58
CA ASN A 153 -10.19 13.58 -7.80
C ASN A 153 -9.87 12.82 -6.49
N PRO A 154 -10.46 11.62 -6.28
CA PRO A 154 -10.23 10.85 -5.06
C PRO A 154 -8.76 10.45 -4.85
N ASN A 155 -7.97 10.46 -5.92
CA ASN A 155 -6.55 10.14 -5.91
C ASN A 155 -5.66 11.31 -5.48
N ARG A 156 -6.22 12.50 -5.27
CA ARG A 156 -5.49 13.68 -4.83
C ARG A 156 -5.86 14.03 -3.40
N GLN A 157 -4.87 14.00 -2.51
CA GLN A 157 -5.01 14.33 -1.10
C GLN A 157 -4.09 15.50 -0.74
N ILE A 158 -4.59 16.43 0.08
CA ILE A 158 -3.85 17.59 0.57
C ILE A 158 -3.77 17.50 2.09
N THR A 159 -2.54 17.44 2.61
CA THR A 159 -2.24 17.58 4.04
C THR A 159 -1.76 19.00 4.29
N LEU A 160 -2.48 19.74 5.11
CA LEU A 160 -2.09 21.08 5.57
C LEU A 160 -1.37 20.96 6.91
N LEU A 161 -0.15 21.47 6.96
CA LEU A 161 0.70 21.50 8.14
C LEU A 161 0.78 22.93 8.70
N ARG A 162 1.32 23.07 9.92
CA ARG A 162 1.70 24.38 10.47
C ARG A 162 2.63 25.16 9.51
N ASP A 163 2.65 26.47 9.70
CA ASP A 163 3.47 27.41 8.93
C ASP A 163 3.10 27.45 7.44
N ASN A 164 1.83 27.17 7.12
CA ASN A 164 1.29 27.14 5.76
C ASN A 164 2.02 26.17 4.81
N ARG A 165 2.67 25.14 5.37
CA ARG A 165 3.28 24.04 4.61
C ARG A 165 2.22 23.05 4.17
N GLN A 166 2.39 22.47 2.99
CA GLN A 166 1.44 21.51 2.44
C GLN A 166 2.16 20.31 1.85
N LEU A 167 1.61 19.12 2.04
CA LEU A 167 1.95 17.93 1.29
C LEU A 167 0.75 17.55 0.42
N VAL A 168 0.92 17.64 -0.89
CA VAL A 168 -0.04 17.11 -1.86
C VAL A 168 0.42 15.72 -2.27
N SER A 169 -0.38 14.70 -2.01
CA SER A 169 -0.14 13.32 -2.41
C SER A 169 -1.11 12.94 -3.53
N ILE A 170 -0.59 12.45 -4.65
CA ILE A 170 -1.38 12.06 -5.82
C ILE A 170 -1.10 10.59 -6.13
N VAL A 171 -2.10 9.71 -6.03
CA VAL A 171 -1.98 8.35 -6.53
C VAL A 171 -1.99 8.39 -8.05
N THR A 172 -0.89 8.02 -8.69
CA THR A 172 -0.71 8.06 -10.14
C THR A 172 -0.95 6.70 -10.78
N ALA A 173 -0.61 5.61 -10.08
CA ALA A 173 -0.82 4.26 -10.57
C ALA A 173 -1.12 3.27 -9.44
N ARG A 174 -1.77 2.14 -9.76
CA ARG A 174 -2.06 1.06 -8.82
C ARG A 174 -2.10 -0.31 -9.46
N ALA A 175 -1.90 -1.34 -8.64
CA ALA A 175 -2.13 -2.74 -8.99
C ALA A 175 -2.79 -3.46 -7.81
N THR A 176 -3.49 -4.55 -8.12
CA THR A 176 -4.06 -5.44 -7.11
C THR A 176 -3.83 -6.89 -7.52
N GLU A 177 -3.51 -7.74 -6.57
CA GLU A 177 -3.44 -9.19 -6.74
C GLU A 177 -4.28 -9.85 -5.65
N THR A 178 -4.99 -10.93 -6.00
CA THR A 178 -5.74 -11.75 -5.03
C THR A 178 -5.26 -13.20 -5.16
N PRO A 179 -4.11 -13.55 -4.57
CA PRO A 179 -3.63 -14.93 -4.57
C PRO A 179 -4.63 -15.87 -3.88
N PRO A 180 -4.60 -17.18 -4.16
CA PRO A 180 -5.52 -18.17 -3.59
C PRO A 180 -5.57 -18.22 -2.05
N ASP A 181 -4.48 -17.81 -1.37
CA ASP A 181 -4.30 -17.93 0.09
C ASP A 181 -5.09 -16.92 0.94
N SER A 182 -6.25 -16.45 0.45
CA SER A 182 -7.06 -15.41 1.11
C SER A 182 -6.29 -14.10 1.40
N LYS A 183 -5.26 -13.84 0.59
CA LYS A 183 -4.49 -12.59 0.63
C LYS A 183 -5.08 -11.60 -0.36
N PHE A 184 -5.01 -10.33 0.00
CA PHE A 184 -5.27 -9.22 -0.90
C PHE A 184 -4.05 -8.34 -0.93
N ILE A 185 -3.39 -8.24 -2.08
CA ILE A 185 -2.17 -7.47 -2.24
C ILE A 185 -2.48 -6.26 -3.09
N THR A 186 -2.04 -5.10 -2.65
CA THR A 186 -2.21 -3.85 -3.38
C THR A 186 -0.86 -3.18 -3.54
N SER A 187 -0.72 -2.42 -4.62
CA SER A 187 0.36 -1.45 -4.77
C SER A 187 -0.23 -0.12 -5.23
N GLU A 188 0.19 0.97 -4.62
CA GLU A 188 -0.09 2.32 -5.08
C GLU A 188 1.22 3.08 -5.26
N VAL A 189 1.34 3.78 -6.39
CA VAL A 189 2.42 4.72 -6.69
C VAL A 189 1.90 6.12 -6.45
N PHE A 190 2.59 6.86 -5.58
CA PHE A 190 2.25 8.22 -5.17
C PHE A 190 3.30 9.19 -5.69
N GLN A 191 2.84 10.29 -6.28
CA GLN A 191 3.65 11.50 -6.39
C GLN A 191 3.37 12.37 -5.18
N GLN A 192 4.43 12.79 -4.49
CA GLN A 192 4.34 13.67 -3.34
C GLN A 192 4.92 15.03 -3.72
N LEU A 193 4.19 16.12 -3.46
CA LEU A 193 4.61 17.49 -3.68
C LEU A 193 4.54 18.26 -2.36
N PHE A 194 5.71 18.66 -1.87
CA PHE A 194 5.90 19.47 -0.68
C PHE A 194 5.94 20.95 -1.07
N LYS A 195 5.01 21.74 -0.52
CA LYS A 195 4.86 23.18 -0.75
C LYS A 195 5.04 23.96 0.55
N GLY A 196 5.37 25.24 0.43
CA GLY A 196 5.55 26.15 1.57
C GLY A 196 6.99 26.68 1.70
N SER A 197 7.93 26.13 0.93
CA SER A 197 9.25 26.70 0.67
C SER A 197 9.25 27.51 -0.63
N SER A 198 10.31 28.30 -0.86
CA SER A 198 10.55 29.01 -2.13
C SER A 198 10.66 28.04 -3.32
N ASN A 199 11.21 26.85 -3.08
CA ASN A 199 11.36 25.78 -4.06
C ASN A 199 10.54 24.56 -3.60
N PRO A 200 9.37 24.30 -4.21
CA PRO A 200 8.62 23.08 -3.96
C PRO A 200 9.45 21.84 -4.31
N TYR A 201 9.43 20.86 -3.41
CA TYR A 201 10.11 19.58 -3.61
C TYR A 201 9.08 18.52 -3.98
N PHE A 202 9.42 17.60 -4.88
CA PHE A 202 8.55 16.46 -5.16
C PHE A 202 9.34 15.19 -5.37
N ASN A 203 8.76 14.07 -5.01
CA ASN A 203 9.34 12.74 -5.21
C ASN A 203 8.24 11.72 -5.55
N SER A 204 8.68 10.49 -5.84
CA SER A 204 7.79 9.36 -6.04
C SER A 204 7.99 8.34 -4.92
N VAL A 205 6.88 7.75 -4.48
CA VAL A 205 6.85 6.69 -3.48
C VAL A 205 5.97 5.57 -4.00
N GLU A 206 6.37 4.33 -3.77
CA GLU A 206 5.57 3.14 -4.03
C GLU A 206 5.26 2.47 -2.69
N SER A 207 4.01 2.08 -2.46
CA SER A 207 3.63 1.31 -1.27
C SER A 207 2.89 0.06 -1.68
N THR A 208 3.48 -1.09 -1.37
CA THR A 208 2.90 -2.41 -1.66
C THR A 208 2.53 -3.08 -0.36
N THR A 209 1.28 -3.52 -0.21
CA THR A 209 0.74 -4.09 1.03
C THR A 209 0.04 -5.40 0.76
N ALA A 210 0.47 -6.48 1.41
CA ALA A 210 -0.23 -7.76 1.42
C ALA A 210 -1.05 -7.90 2.71
N TYR A 211 -2.37 -7.77 2.59
CA TYR A 211 -3.31 -7.97 3.68
C TYR A 211 -3.73 -9.44 3.77
N SER A 212 -3.91 -9.94 4.99
CA SER A 212 -4.40 -11.28 5.29
C SER A 212 -5.44 -11.20 6.39
N LYS A 213 -6.63 -11.78 6.13
CA LYS A 213 -7.64 -11.96 7.18
C LYS A 213 -7.18 -13.07 8.12
N LEU A 214 -7.24 -12.81 9.42
CA LEU A 214 -6.86 -13.77 10.45
C LEU A 214 -8.09 -14.51 11.00
N PRO A 215 -7.90 -15.73 11.55
CA PRO A 215 -8.98 -16.44 12.25
C PRO A 215 -9.26 -15.84 13.65
N THR A 216 -8.36 -15.02 14.16
CA THR A 216 -8.49 -14.28 15.43
C THR A 216 -9.24 -12.96 15.23
N SER A 217 -9.80 -12.39 16.30
CA SER A 217 -10.39 -11.04 16.27
C SER A 217 -9.40 -9.93 16.66
N ASN A 218 -8.26 -10.28 17.26
CA ASN A 218 -7.25 -9.34 17.72
C ASN A 218 -5.82 -9.89 17.50
N PRO A 219 -5.13 -9.47 16.43
CA PRO A 219 -5.66 -8.68 15.31
C PRO A 219 -6.61 -9.53 14.44
N ALA A 220 -7.53 -8.85 13.73
CA ALA A 220 -8.40 -9.50 12.75
C ALA A 220 -7.81 -9.48 11.33
N ILE A 221 -6.90 -8.53 11.07
CA ILE A 221 -6.15 -8.43 9.82
C ILE A 221 -4.68 -8.21 10.17
N ALA A 222 -3.80 -8.96 9.52
CA ALA A 222 -2.38 -8.66 9.47
C ALA A 222 -2.01 -8.18 8.07
N ALA A 223 -1.02 -7.30 7.96
CA ALA A 223 -0.44 -6.96 6.68
C ALA A 223 1.07 -6.81 6.72
N ASP A 224 1.71 -7.16 5.61
CA ASP A 224 3.11 -6.88 5.32
C ASP A 224 3.16 -5.79 4.26
N GLN A 225 3.75 -4.64 4.61
CA GLN A 225 3.82 -3.47 3.75
C GLN A 225 5.28 -3.12 3.47
N VAL A 226 5.63 -2.89 2.21
CA VAL A 226 6.90 -2.28 1.83
C VAL A 226 6.63 -0.93 1.17
N THR A 227 7.32 0.09 1.67
CA THR A 227 7.34 1.43 1.08
C THR A 227 8.71 1.69 0.46
N ALA A 228 8.73 2.01 -0.83
CA ALA A 228 9.91 2.31 -1.61
C ALA A 228 9.93 3.79 -2.00
N VAL A 229 11.02 4.49 -1.67
CA VAL A 229 11.19 5.92 -1.94
C VAL A 229 12.19 6.13 -3.06
N TYR A 230 11.82 6.93 -4.05
CA TYR A 230 12.64 7.29 -5.20
C TYR A 230 13.07 8.76 -5.10
N LEU A 231 14.23 9.08 -5.69
CA LEU A 231 14.71 10.46 -5.75
C LEU A 231 13.81 11.34 -6.62
N SER A 232 13.80 12.62 -6.29
CA SER A 232 13.30 13.67 -7.14
C SER A 232 14.21 13.85 -8.36
N PRO A 233 13.67 14.21 -9.54
CA PRO A 233 14.46 14.78 -10.63
C PRO A 233 15.28 16.02 -10.24
N GLN A 234 14.97 16.64 -9.11
CA GLN A 234 15.71 17.77 -8.55
C GLN A 234 16.96 17.33 -7.76
N ASP A 235 17.09 16.05 -7.42
CA ASP A 235 18.21 15.54 -6.63
C ASP A 235 19.44 15.28 -7.54
N PRO A 236 20.67 15.67 -7.12
CA PRO A 236 21.88 15.48 -7.92
C PRO A 236 22.13 14.02 -8.38
N ASP A 237 21.79 13.05 -7.53
CA ASP A 237 21.98 11.62 -7.80
C ASP A 237 20.80 10.97 -8.52
N TYR A 238 19.81 11.74 -9.00
CA TYR A 238 18.60 11.20 -9.64
C TYR A 238 18.92 10.22 -10.78
N PHE A 239 19.78 10.63 -11.72
CA PHE A 239 20.16 9.77 -12.84
C PHE A 239 21.02 8.58 -12.42
N LYS A 240 21.77 8.71 -11.33
CA LYS A 240 22.55 7.61 -10.74
C LYS A 240 21.63 6.55 -10.12
N ALA A 241 20.55 6.98 -9.47
CA ALA A 241 19.55 6.08 -8.90
C ALA A 241 18.66 5.43 -9.97
N GLY A 242 18.31 6.17 -11.03
CA GLY A 242 17.44 5.68 -12.11
C GLY A 242 16.10 5.19 -11.57
N ASN A 243 15.71 3.97 -11.93
CA ASN A 243 14.45 3.34 -11.48
C ASN A 243 14.58 2.54 -10.17
N LYS A 244 15.66 2.74 -9.41
CA LYS A 244 15.88 2.04 -8.14
C LYS A 244 15.49 2.94 -6.96
N PRO A 245 14.87 2.37 -5.91
CA PRO A 245 14.58 3.14 -4.71
C PRO A 245 15.87 3.43 -3.93
N VAL A 246 15.93 4.61 -3.33
CA VAL A 246 17.01 5.03 -2.43
C VAL A 246 16.79 4.60 -0.99
N ALA A 247 15.53 4.34 -0.61
CA ALA A 247 15.16 3.83 0.70
C ALA A 247 13.98 2.87 0.59
N LEU A 248 14.03 1.80 1.37
CA LEU A 248 12.99 0.81 1.55
C LEU A 248 12.67 0.72 3.04
N TYR A 249 11.38 0.65 3.36
CA TYR A 249 10.87 0.46 4.71
C TYR A 249 9.84 -0.66 4.70
N ARG A 250 10.05 -1.71 5.50
CA ARG A 250 9.12 -2.81 5.66
C ARG A 250 8.39 -2.70 6.98
N TYR A 251 7.08 -2.71 6.93
CA TYR A 251 6.20 -2.60 8.08
C TYR A 251 5.38 -3.86 8.26
N ARG A 252 5.24 -4.28 9.51
CA ARG A 252 4.17 -5.18 9.94
C ARG A 252 3.01 -4.33 10.44
N LEU A 253 1.82 -4.55 9.88
CA LEU A 253 0.58 -3.90 10.28
C LEU A 253 -0.34 -4.91 10.97
N GLU A 254 -0.93 -4.52 12.08
CA GLU A 254 -1.90 -5.30 12.83
C GLU A 254 -3.17 -4.46 13.01
N PHE A 255 -4.32 -4.97 12.56
CA PHE A 255 -5.60 -4.25 12.63
C PHE A 255 -6.49 -4.89 13.69
N VAL A 256 -6.88 -4.09 14.67
CA VAL A 256 -7.83 -4.47 15.72
C VAL A 256 -9.12 -3.69 15.48
N PRO A 257 -10.30 -4.33 15.51
CA PRO A 257 -11.58 -3.62 15.43
C PRO A 257 -11.63 -2.49 16.46
N SER A 258 -12.11 -1.31 16.05
CA SER A 258 -12.21 -0.13 16.91
C SER A 258 -13.64 0.39 16.92
N ASP A 259 -14.20 0.60 18.11
CA ASP A 259 -15.53 1.17 18.29
C ASP A 259 -15.53 2.70 18.27
N GLU A 260 -14.34 3.34 18.17
CA GLU A 260 -14.23 4.79 18.17
C GLU A 260 -14.80 5.40 16.88
N VAL A 261 -16.08 5.78 16.95
CA VAL A 261 -16.61 6.90 16.20
C VAL A 261 -16.01 8.14 16.86
N THR A 262 -14.89 8.66 16.34
CA THR A 262 -14.43 10.01 16.73
C THR A 262 -15.49 11.01 16.30
N THR A 263 -16.46 11.25 17.19
CA THR A 263 -17.08 12.56 17.34
C THR A 263 -15.97 13.47 17.87
N THR A 264 -15.48 14.36 17.03
CA THR A 264 -14.79 15.56 17.53
C THR A 264 -15.83 16.68 17.51
N PRO A 265 -15.90 17.52 18.56
CA PRO A 265 -16.94 18.54 18.74
C PRO A 265 -16.90 19.63 17.68
#